data_AF-A0A7J5XPH7-F1
#
_entry.id   AF-A0A7J5XPH7-F1
#
_cell.length_a   1.000
_cell.length_b   1.000
_cell.length_c   1.000
_cell.angle_alpha   90.00
_cell.angle_beta   90.00
_cell.angle_gamma   90.00
#
_symmetry.space_group_name_H-M   'P 1'
#
loop_
_entity.id
_entity.type
_entity.pdbx_description
1 polymer ?
#
loop_
_entity_poly.entity_id
_entity_poly.type
_entity_poly.pdbx_seq_one_letter_code
_entity_poly.pdbx_strand_id
1 'polypeptide(L)'
;MLGQLEQRDAPDVWADKMSMTDLLKAEEIKKALEAFAGETFDPKKFFELVGMKAMSAENVKKVFQVLDVDGSGFIEEEELKFVLKGFSSEGRDLTDSE
;
A
#
# COMPACT_ATOMS: atom_id res chain seq x y z
N MET A 1 -23.62 -18.02 -19.74
CA MET A 1 -24.15 -16.68 -19.45
C MET A 1 -23.05 -15.95 -18.71
N LEU A 2 -22.48 -14.95 -19.38
CA LEU A 2 -21.55 -13.91 -18.92
C LEU A 2 -20.67 -14.22 -17.69
N GLY A 3 -19.37 -14.36 -17.96
CA GLY A 3 -18.35 -14.37 -16.93
C GLY A 3 -18.49 -13.15 -16.03
N GLN A 4 -18.68 -13.42 -14.74
CA GLN A 4 -18.29 -12.44 -13.74
C GLN A 4 -16.79 -12.27 -13.91
N LEU A 5 -16.41 -11.11 -14.42
CA LEU A 5 -15.08 -10.54 -14.21
C LEU A 5 -14.75 -10.79 -12.75
N GLU A 6 -13.81 -11.70 -12.53
CA GLU A 6 -13.09 -11.82 -11.28
C GLU A 6 -12.43 -10.45 -11.11
N GLN A 7 -13.11 -9.58 -10.36
CA GLN A 7 -12.52 -8.37 -9.83
C GLN A 7 -11.37 -8.90 -8.96
N ARG A 8 -10.18 -8.91 -9.54
CA ARG A 8 -8.93 -9.16 -8.83
C ARG A 8 -8.63 -7.91 -8.03
N ASP A 9 -9.50 -7.63 -7.06
CA ASP A 9 -9.18 -6.81 -5.91
C ASP A 9 -7.99 -7.45 -5.19
N ALA A 10 -7.18 -6.62 -4.54
CA ALA A 10 -5.94 -7.00 -3.87
C ALA A 10 -5.99 -8.38 -3.18
N PRO A 11 -4.90 -9.17 -3.20
CA PRO A 11 -4.87 -10.50 -2.63
C PRO A 11 -5.46 -10.51 -1.20
N ASP A 12 -6.26 -11.54 -0.92
CA ASP A 12 -7.08 -11.77 0.28
C ASP A 12 -6.32 -11.60 1.62
N VAL A 13 -4.99 -11.54 1.57
CA VAL A 13 -4.05 -11.40 2.70
C VAL A 13 -4.22 -10.12 3.52
N TRP A 14 -4.82 -9.04 2.97
CA TRP A 14 -5.03 -7.79 3.71
C TRP A 14 -6.45 -7.59 4.27
N ALA A 15 -7.37 -8.53 4.02
CA ALA A 15 -8.78 -8.37 4.40
C ALA A 15 -9.07 -8.48 5.91
N ASP A 16 -8.14 -9.06 6.70
CA ASP A 16 -8.31 -9.31 8.15
C ASP A 16 -7.44 -8.40 9.06
N LYS A 17 -6.48 -7.65 8.48
CA LYS A 17 -5.61 -6.71 9.23
C LYS A 17 -6.25 -5.31 9.31
N MET A 18 -5.81 -4.51 10.30
CA MET A 18 -6.14 -3.09 10.44
C MET A 18 -6.08 -2.39 9.08
N SER A 19 -7.11 -1.61 8.72
CA SER A 19 -7.13 -0.95 7.41
C SER A 19 -6.14 0.21 7.40
N MET A 20 -5.50 0.46 6.26
CA MET A 20 -4.58 1.61 6.14
C MET A 20 -5.31 2.95 6.40
N THR A 21 -6.62 2.98 6.13
CA THR A 21 -7.50 4.13 6.40
C THR A 21 -7.79 4.40 7.87
N ASP A 22 -7.46 3.47 8.78
CA ASP A 22 -7.48 3.72 10.23
C ASP A 22 -6.27 4.57 10.68
N LEU A 23 -5.22 4.65 9.86
CA LEU A 23 -3.95 5.32 10.16
C LEU A 23 -3.70 6.56 9.28
N LEU A 24 -4.16 6.49 8.03
CA LEU A 24 -3.91 7.47 6.98
C LEU A 24 -5.23 7.95 6.37
N LYS A 25 -5.25 9.17 5.83
CA LYS A 25 -6.45 9.70 5.18
C LYS A 25 -6.61 9.07 3.80
N ALA A 26 -7.79 8.52 3.52
CA ALA A 26 -8.12 7.94 2.22
C ALA A 26 -7.87 8.93 1.05
N GLU A 27 -8.14 10.22 1.25
CA GLU A 27 -7.88 11.25 0.22
C GLU A 27 -6.38 11.38 -0.11
N GLU A 28 -5.50 11.32 0.89
CA GLU A 28 -4.06 11.45 0.70
C GLU A 28 -3.46 10.18 0.09
N ILE A 29 -3.98 9.01 0.47
CA ILE A 29 -3.65 7.74 -0.18
C ILE A 29 -4.00 7.82 -1.67
N LYS A 30 -5.22 8.25 -2.00
CA LYS A 30 -5.68 8.34 -3.39
C LYS A 30 -4.80 9.30 -4.19
N LYS A 31 -4.55 10.52 -3.70
CA LYS A 31 -3.68 11.49 -4.37
C LYS A 31 -2.26 10.94 -4.58
N ALA A 32 -1.71 10.23 -3.60
CA ALA A 32 -0.40 9.63 -3.72
C ALA A 32 -0.39 8.54 -4.81
N LEU A 33 -1.37 7.63 -4.83
CA LEU A 33 -1.47 6.60 -5.86
C LEU A 33 -1.64 7.20 -7.26
N GLU A 34 -2.46 8.25 -7.41
CA GLU A 34 -2.62 8.96 -8.68
C GLU A 34 -1.32 9.62 -9.14
N ALA A 35 -0.50 10.15 -8.22
CA ALA A 35 0.79 10.75 -8.53
C ALA A 35 1.81 9.73 -9.08
N PHE A 36 1.71 8.44 -8.73
CA PHE A 36 2.62 7.40 -9.21
C PHE A 36 1.99 6.41 -10.19
N ALA A 37 0.82 6.72 -10.75
CA ALA A 37 0.13 5.86 -11.72
C ALA A 37 0.89 5.71 -13.05
N GLY A 38 1.77 6.66 -13.39
CA GLY A 38 2.62 6.63 -14.59
C GLY A 38 4.03 7.18 -14.38
N GLU A 39 4.42 7.41 -13.12
CA GLU A 39 5.77 7.83 -12.73
C GLU A 39 6.50 6.66 -12.04
N THR A 40 7.83 6.66 -12.13
CA THR A 40 8.67 5.78 -11.29
C THR A 40 8.37 6.03 -9.83
N PHE A 41 8.16 4.95 -9.09
CA PHE A 41 7.84 5.01 -7.67
C PHE A 41 9.00 5.64 -6.87
N ASP A 42 8.69 6.71 -6.13
CA ASP A 42 9.63 7.31 -5.18
C ASP A 42 9.06 7.14 -3.76
N PRO A 43 9.66 6.26 -2.93
CA PRO A 43 9.10 5.93 -1.62
C PRO A 43 9.11 7.14 -0.68
N LYS A 44 10.11 8.03 -0.77
CA LYS A 44 10.20 9.21 0.11
C LYS A 44 9.07 10.19 -0.18
N LYS A 45 8.85 10.50 -1.46
CA LYS A 45 7.77 11.38 -1.92
C LYS A 45 6.41 10.74 -1.66
N PHE A 46 6.26 9.43 -1.87
CA PHE A 46 5.02 8.72 -1.55
C PHE A 46 4.67 8.82 -0.07
N PHE A 47 5.61 8.50 0.83
CA PHE A 47 5.39 8.58 2.28
C PHE A 47 5.16 10.00 2.78
N GLU A 48 5.72 11.01 2.12
CA GLU A 48 5.39 12.41 2.39
C GLU A 48 3.95 12.75 1.97
N LEU A 49 3.52 12.34 0.77
CA LEU A 49 2.18 12.60 0.24
C LEU A 49 1.09 11.91 1.05
N VAL A 50 1.29 10.67 1.50
CA VAL A 50 0.31 9.99 2.35
C VAL A 50 0.29 10.52 3.80
N GLY A 51 1.25 11.36 4.17
CA GLY A 51 1.32 12.02 5.49
C GLY A 51 2.10 11.26 6.56
N MET A 52 2.85 10.20 6.20
CA MET A 52 3.61 9.40 7.16
C MET A 52 4.73 10.18 7.86
N LYS A 53 5.28 11.21 7.21
CA LYS A 53 6.36 12.04 7.78
C LYS A 53 5.97 12.77 9.07
N ALA A 54 4.67 13.05 9.25
CA ALA A 54 4.14 13.74 10.43
C ALA A 54 3.59 12.77 11.50
N MET A 55 3.63 11.46 11.26
CA MET A 55 3.11 10.46 12.18
C MET A 55 4.07 10.16 13.33
N SER A 56 3.51 9.82 14.49
CA SER A 56 4.27 9.25 15.59
C SER A 56 4.91 7.91 15.21
N ALA A 57 6.06 7.59 15.79
CA ALA A 57 6.77 6.33 15.56
C ALA A 57 5.90 5.08 15.78
N GLU A 58 5.01 5.09 16.78
CA GLU A 58 4.05 4.00 17.00
C GLU A 58 3.09 3.79 15.84
N ASN A 59 2.57 4.86 15.23
CA ASN A 59 1.64 4.72 14.10
C ASN A 59 2.38 4.35 12.82
N VAL A 60 3.63 4.81 12.64
CA VAL A 60 4.50 4.33 11.54
C VAL A 60 4.75 2.83 11.67
N LYS A 61 4.97 2.33 12.90
CA LYS A 61 5.11 0.89 13.15
C LYS A 61 3.85 0.12 12.78
N LYS A 62 2.66 0.66 13.06
CA LYS A 62 1.38 0.02 12.66
C LYS A 62 1.23 -0.03 11.14
N VAL A 63 1.60 1.04 10.42
CA VAL A 63 1.63 1.02 8.94
C VAL A 63 2.55 -0.09 8.45
N PHE A 64 3.74 -0.21 9.02
CA PHE A 64 4.68 -1.27 8.66
C PHE A 64 4.10 -2.66 8.90
N GLN A 65 3.42 -2.89 10.02
CA GLN A 65 2.77 -4.18 10.33
C GLN A 65 1.61 -4.55 9.38
N VAL A 66 1.00 -3.57 8.74
CA VAL A 66 0.00 -3.81 7.68
C VAL A 66 0.68 -4.27 6.39
N LEU A 67 1.86 -3.69 6.07
CA LEU A 67 2.62 -4.00 4.86
C LEU A 67 3.43 -5.29 4.96
N ASP A 68 3.97 -5.59 6.13
CA ASP A 68 4.61 -6.87 6.51
C ASP A 68 3.51 -7.93 6.65
N VAL A 69 3.24 -8.63 5.55
CA VAL A 69 2.16 -9.61 5.40
C VAL A 69 2.49 -10.85 6.21
N ASP A 70 3.72 -11.34 6.09
CA ASP A 70 4.16 -12.58 6.74
C ASP A 70 4.45 -12.39 8.24
N GLY A 71 4.70 -11.16 8.68
CA GLY A 71 5.02 -10.82 10.07
C GLY A 71 6.48 -11.07 10.43
N SER A 72 7.38 -11.11 9.45
CA SER A 72 8.83 -11.31 9.63
C SER A 72 9.49 -10.16 10.38
N GLY A 73 8.85 -8.99 10.40
CA GLY A 73 9.45 -7.73 10.83
C GLY A 73 10.20 -6.99 9.72
N PHE A 74 10.12 -7.49 8.48
CA PHE A 74 10.68 -6.89 7.27
C PHE A 74 9.61 -6.77 6.19
N ILE A 75 9.82 -5.93 5.19
CA ILE A 75 9.02 -5.96 3.95
C ILE A 75 9.95 -6.56 2.91
N GLU A 76 9.69 -7.79 2.51
CA GLU A 76 10.50 -8.53 1.56
C GLU A 76 10.18 -8.13 0.11
N GLU A 77 11.01 -8.52 -0.86
CA GLU A 77 10.82 -8.16 -2.28
C GLU A 77 9.45 -8.62 -2.81
N GLU A 78 9.01 -9.81 -2.41
CA GLU A 78 7.72 -10.37 -2.81
C GLU A 78 6.53 -9.54 -2.29
N GLU A 79 6.69 -8.89 -1.14
CA GLU A 79 5.67 -8.01 -0.53
C GLU A 79 5.78 -6.58 -1.05
N LEU A 80 7.01 -6.10 -1.22
CA LEU A 80 7.32 -4.76 -1.70
C LEU A 80 6.73 -4.53 -3.09
N LYS A 81 6.72 -5.56 -3.95
CA LYS A 81 6.07 -5.54 -5.26
C LYS A 81 4.62 -5.08 -5.21
N PHE A 82 3.93 -5.38 -4.11
CA PHE A 82 2.53 -5.05 -3.89
C PHE A 82 2.33 -3.98 -2.83
N VAL A 83 3.38 -3.26 -2.43
CA VAL A 83 3.32 -2.29 -1.31
C VAL A 83 2.22 -1.25 -1.48
N LEU A 84 2.00 -0.77 -2.71
CA LEU A 84 0.94 0.21 -3.01
C LEU A 84 -0.47 -0.36 -2.78
N LYS A 85 -0.66 -1.67 -3.00
CA LYS A 85 -1.92 -2.36 -2.74
C LYS A 85 -2.22 -2.49 -1.25
N GLY A 86 -1.19 -2.48 -0.42
CA GLY A 86 -1.34 -2.36 1.03
C GLY A 86 -1.94 -1.02 1.48
N PHE A 87 -1.81 0.04 0.67
CA PHE A 87 -2.44 1.34 0.97
C PHE A 87 -3.88 1.44 0.43
N SER A 88 -4.14 0.88 -0.75
CA SER A 88 -5.48 0.74 -1.34
C SER A 88 -5.44 -0.34 -2.41
N SER A 89 -6.52 -1.13 -2.55
CA SER A 89 -6.63 -2.15 -3.60
C SER A 89 -6.48 -1.59 -5.03
N GLU A 90 -6.64 -0.29 -5.21
CA GLU A 90 -6.41 0.42 -6.48
C GLU A 90 -4.92 0.67 -6.81
N GLY A 91 -4.01 0.35 -5.89
CA GLY A 91 -2.57 0.50 -6.11
C GLY A 91 -2.06 -0.41 -7.23
N ARG A 92 -1.17 0.12 -8.07
CA ARG A 92 -0.46 -0.68 -9.08
C ARG A 92 0.62 -1.53 -8.45
N ASP A 93 1.05 -2.57 -9.17
CA ASP A 93 2.24 -3.32 -8.81
C ASP A 93 3.49 -2.49 -9.14
N LEU A 94 4.53 -2.65 -8.32
CA LEU A 94 5.86 -2.19 -8.67
C LEU A 94 6.46 -3.13 -9.70
N THR A 95 7.31 -2.56 -10.56
CA THR A 95 8.10 -3.33 -11.52
C THR A 95 9.44 -3.72 -10.92
N ASP A 96 10.10 -4.75 -11.46
CA ASP A 96 11.42 -5.19 -10.97
C ASP A 96 12.55 -4.15 -11.19
N SER A 97 12.23 -3.02 -11.82
CA SER A 97 13.15 -1.89 -12.06
C SER A 97 12.99 -0.76 -11.03
N GLU A 98 12.08 -0.92 -10.07
CA GLU A 98 11.74 0.03 -9.00
C GLU A 98 12.09 -0.56 -7.63
#